data_AF-A0A9J8CTT5-F1
#
_entry.id   AF-A0A9J8CTT5-F1
#
_cell.length_a   1.000
_cell.length_b   1.000
_cell.length_c   1.000
_cell.angle_alpha   90.00
_cell.angle_beta   90.00
_cell.angle_gamma   90.00
#
_symmetry.space_group_name_H-M   'P 1'
#
loop_
_entity.id
_entity.type
_entity.pdbx_description
1 polymer ?
#
loop_
_entity_poly.entity_id
_entity_poly.type
_entity_poly.pdbx_seq_one_letter_code
_entity_poly.pdbx_strand_id
1 'polypeptide(L)'
;MSVVSSLVPARFLTLIAHLVIVIIIFWSRENSVRACLPLDYTNQEYSLEDTRLVVALSVTLGLFAVELVGFLCGISMFNNNQALLSTGCHASGSVALLFFLFEQWTCSIYWWIFGFCRSVSKYVTVNA
;
A
#
# COMPACT_ATOMS: atom_id res chain seq x y z
N MET A 1 0.21 13.72 -27.74
CA MET A 1 0.35 14.58 -26.55
C MET A 1 -0.76 14.37 -25.49
N SER A 2 -1.69 13.42 -25.64
CA SER A 2 -2.79 13.21 -24.67
C SER A 2 -2.41 12.36 -23.44
N VAL A 3 -1.55 11.34 -23.60
CA VAL A 3 -1.21 10.38 -22.53
C VAL A 3 -0.47 11.03 -21.36
N VAL A 4 0.36 12.03 -21.65
CA VAL A 4 1.17 12.73 -20.64
C VAL A 4 0.29 13.60 -19.75
N SER A 5 -0.73 14.25 -20.33
CA SER A 5 -1.69 15.08 -19.61
C SER A 5 -2.65 14.26 -18.75
N SER A 6 -2.94 13.01 -19.11
CA SER A 6 -3.77 12.10 -18.30
C SER A 6 -2.99 11.40 -17.17
N LEU A 7 -1.65 11.47 -17.18
CA LEU A 7 -0.81 10.73 -16.24
C LEU A 7 -0.92 11.27 -14.80
N VAL A 8 -1.08 12.58 -14.68
CA VAL A 8 -1.24 13.27 -13.39
C VAL A 8 -2.54 12.84 -12.69
N PRO A 9 -3.74 12.95 -13.31
CA PRO A 9 -4.97 12.49 -12.67
C PRO A 9 -5.01 10.98 -12.45
N ALA A 10 -4.39 10.17 -13.32
CA ALA A 10 -4.29 8.72 -13.12
C ALA A 10 -3.44 8.36 -11.89
N ARG A 11 -2.32 9.06 -11.68
CA ARG A 11 -1.48 8.87 -10.51
C ARG A 11 -2.18 9.26 -9.22
N PHE A 12 -2.92 10.37 -9.23
CA PHE A 12 -3.76 10.77 -8.10
C PHE A 12 -4.79 9.69 -7.76
N LEU A 13 -5.54 9.21 -8.76
CA LEU A 13 -6.59 8.23 -8.53
C LEU A 13 -6.03 6.91 -7.98
N THR A 14 -4.91 6.42 -8.53
CA THR A 14 -4.29 5.17 -8.06
C THR A 14 -3.67 5.30 -6.67
N LEU A 15 -3.09 6.45 -6.32
CA LEU A 15 -2.63 6.75 -4.97
C LEU A 15 -3.79 6.73 -3.96
N ILE A 16 -4.89 7.40 -4.28
CA ILE A 16 -6.08 7.44 -3.42
C ILE A 16 -6.73 6.05 -3.31
N ALA A 17 -6.85 5.31 -4.41
CA ALA A 17 -7.41 3.96 -4.39
C ALA A 17 -6.62 3.03 -3.47
N HIS A 18 -5.28 3.04 -3.58
CA HIS A 18 -4.41 2.23 -2.71
C HIS A 18 -4.52 2.68 -1.25
N LEU A 19 -4.56 3.99 -0.99
CA LEU A 19 -4.78 4.53 0.36
C LEU A 19 -6.09 4.03 0.98
N VAL A 20 -7.19 4.09 0.23
CA VAL A 20 -8.51 3.64 0.69
C VAL A 20 -8.50 2.15 1.02
N ILE A 21 -7.90 1.31 0.18
CA ILE A 21 -7.79 -0.13 0.44
C ILE A 21 -6.99 -0.41 1.72
N VAL A 22 -5.90 0.32 1.94
CA VAL A 22 -5.10 0.19 3.18
C VAL A 22 -5.90 0.60 4.41
N ILE A 23 -6.72 1.66 4.32
CA ILE A 23 -7.62 2.07 5.41
C ILE A 23 -8.68 0.99 5.67
N ILE A 24 -9.25 0.38 4.62
CA ILE A 24 -10.23 -0.70 4.76
C ILE A 24 -9.61 -1.90 5.48
N ILE A 25 -8.38 -2.29 5.10
CA ILE A 25 -7.65 -3.38 5.78
C ILE A 25 -7.36 -3.00 7.24
N PHE A 26 -6.99 -1.75 7.50
CA PHE A 26 -6.76 -1.27 8.87
C PHE A 26 -8.01 -1.37 9.73
N TRP A 27 -9.18 -1.04 9.18
CA TRP A 27 -10.46 -1.22 9.87
C TRP A 27 -10.81 -2.71 10.05
N SER A 28 -10.58 -3.52 9.01
CA SER A 28 -10.87 -4.96 9.02
C SER A 28 -9.78 -5.82 9.67
N ARG A 29 -8.81 -5.23 10.37
CA ARG A 29 -7.61 -5.91 10.87
C ARG A 29 -7.91 -7.12 11.75
N GLU A 30 -8.95 -7.06 12.59
CA GLU A 30 -9.28 -8.18 13.48
C GLU A 30 -9.66 -9.43 12.70
N ASN A 31 -10.40 -9.25 11.60
CA ASN A 31 -10.77 -10.36 10.71
C ASN A 31 -9.54 -10.87 9.95
N SER A 32 -8.68 -9.97 9.49
CA SER A 32 -7.44 -10.33 8.79
C SER A 32 -6.48 -11.09 9.70
N VAL A 33 -6.30 -10.67 10.95
CA VAL A 33 -5.43 -11.34 11.93
C VAL A 33 -5.98 -12.71 12.28
N ARG A 34 -7.29 -12.84 12.55
CA ARG A 34 -7.91 -14.13 12.88
C ARG A 34 -7.77 -15.16 11.77
N ALA A 35 -7.78 -14.73 10.51
CA ALA A 35 -7.57 -15.64 9.39
C ALA A 35 -6.12 -16.13 9.24
N CYS A 36 -5.16 -15.39 9.80
CA CYS A 36 -3.76 -15.80 9.86
C CYS A 36 -3.47 -16.82 10.97
N LEU A 37 -4.41 -17.00 11.91
CA LEU A 37 -4.20 -17.79 13.12
C LEU A 37 -4.76 -19.22 12.98
N PRO A 38 -4.14 -20.21 13.65
CA PRO A 38 -4.68 -21.57 13.73
C PRO A 38 -6.00 -21.63 14.51
N LEU A 39 -6.77 -22.71 14.33
CA LEU A 39 -8.06 -22.93 15.01
C LEU A 39 -7.95 -22.87 16.54
N ASP A 40 -6.82 -23.31 17.09
CA ASP A 40 -6.44 -23.15 18.49
C ASP A 40 -5.27 -22.17 18.58
N TYR A 41 -5.53 -20.96 19.05
CA TYR A 41 -4.52 -19.91 19.17
C TYR A 41 -4.42 -19.36 20.59
N THR A 42 -3.23 -18.93 20.98
CA THR A 42 -3.02 -18.26 22.27
C THR A 42 -3.22 -16.74 22.14
N ASN A 43 -3.54 -16.08 23.26
CA ASN A 43 -3.65 -14.61 23.29
C ASN A 43 -2.31 -13.93 22.93
N GLN A 44 -1.17 -14.56 23.26
CA GLN A 44 0.14 -14.05 22.87
C GLN A 44 0.31 -14.03 21.34
N GLU A 45 -0.03 -15.11 20.62
CA GLU A 45 0.09 -15.18 19.16
C GLU A 45 -0.82 -14.16 18.46
N TYR A 46 -2.04 -13.98 18.95
CA TYR A 46 -2.94 -12.95 18.44
C TYR A 46 -2.35 -11.55 18.56
N SER A 47 -1.87 -11.18 19.76
CA SER A 47 -1.32 -9.84 20.00
C SER A 47 -0.07 -9.54 19.17
N LEU A 48 0.72 -10.57 18.89
CA LEU A 48 1.96 -10.46 18.15
C LEU A 48 1.71 -10.25 16.65
N GLU A 49 0.80 -11.03 16.05
CA GLU A 49 0.40 -10.86 14.65
C GLU A 49 -0.37 -9.54 14.43
N ASP A 50 -1.25 -9.18 15.36
CA ASP A 50 -1.95 -7.90 15.34
C ASP A 50 -0.99 -6.71 15.39
N THR A 51 0.00 -6.74 16.29
CA THR A 51 1.03 -5.69 16.37
C THR A 51 1.84 -5.59 15.06
N ARG A 52 2.23 -6.72 14.48
CA ARG A 52 2.97 -6.75 13.20
C ARG A 52 2.17 -6.10 12.06
N LEU A 53 0.89 -6.45 11.94
CA LEU A 53 0.01 -5.93 10.90
C LEU A 53 -0.22 -4.41 11.08
N VAL A 54 -0.44 -3.94 12.32
CA VAL A 54 -0.60 -2.51 12.63
C VAL A 54 0.64 -1.71 12.33
N VAL A 55 1.82 -2.21 12.70
CA VAL A 55 3.10 -1.52 12.43
C VAL A 55 3.28 -1.39 10.92
N ALA A 56 3.02 -2.44 10.16
CA ALA A 56 3.16 -2.40 8.70
C ALA A 56 2.15 -1.43 8.05
N LEU A 57 0.88 -1.45 8.47
CA LEU A 57 -0.16 -0.55 7.95
C LEU A 57 0.11 0.92 8.33
N SER A 58 0.55 1.18 9.57
CA SER A 58 0.84 2.55 10.03
C SER A 58 2.04 3.17 9.29
N VAL A 59 3.11 2.40 9.07
CA VAL A 59 4.23 2.84 8.22
C VAL A 59 3.75 3.09 6.78
N THR A 60 2.87 2.24 6.25
CA THR A 60 2.28 2.42 4.92
C THR A 60 1.49 3.72 4.81
N LEU A 61 0.66 4.02 5.80
CA LEU A 61 -0.11 5.28 5.86
C LEU A 61 0.80 6.51 5.95
N GLY A 62 1.85 6.47 6.79
CA GLY A 62 2.81 7.56 6.90
C GLY A 62 3.54 7.85 5.58
N LEU A 63 3.97 6.79 4.88
CA LEU A 63 4.60 6.95 3.57
C LEU A 63 3.63 7.44 2.48
N PHE A 64 2.35 7.04 2.54
CA PHE A 64 1.33 7.62 1.67
C PHE A 64 1.12 9.10 1.91
N ALA A 65 1.15 9.56 3.16
CA ALA A 65 1.02 10.98 3.48
C ALA A 65 2.17 11.79 2.85
N VAL A 66 3.41 11.31 2.97
CA VAL A 66 4.58 11.96 2.34
C VAL A 66 4.43 12.02 0.82
N GLU A 67 4.02 10.91 0.20
CA GLU A 67 3.86 10.82 -1.26
C GLU A 67 2.69 11.70 -1.76
N LEU A 68 1.59 11.77 -1.01
CA LEU A 68 0.45 12.63 -1.31
C LEU A 68 0.82 14.11 -1.17
N VAL A 69 1.52 14.50 -0.10
CA VAL A 69 2.01 15.88 0.09
C VAL A 69 2.99 16.26 -1.03
N GLY A 70 3.96 15.41 -1.34
CA GLY A 70 4.92 15.65 -2.43
C GLY A 70 4.25 15.74 -3.81
N PHE A 71 3.19 14.97 -4.03
CA PHE A 71 2.36 15.05 -5.23
C PHE A 71 1.56 16.38 -5.28
N LEU A 72 0.88 16.75 -4.20
CA LEU A 72 0.11 18.01 -4.11
C LEU A 72 0.99 19.27 -4.18
N CYS A 73 2.21 19.20 -3.66
CA CYS A 73 3.21 20.27 -3.77
C CYS A 73 3.88 20.34 -5.16
N GLY A 74 3.57 19.42 -6.08
CA GLY A 74 4.08 19.43 -7.45
C GLY A 74 5.52 18.93 -7.62
N ILE A 75 6.20 18.51 -6.55
CA ILE A 75 7.61 18.07 -6.56
C ILE A 75 7.80 16.84 -7.46
N SER A 76 6.85 15.90 -7.41
CA SER A 76 6.93 14.63 -8.14
C SER A 76 6.15 14.62 -9.47
N MET A 77 5.49 15.73 -9.84
CA MET A 77 4.50 15.75 -10.91
C MET A 77 5.11 15.84 -12.33
N PHE A 78 6.37 16.24 -12.44
CA PHE A 78 7.02 16.54 -13.72
C PHE A 78 7.95 15.44 -14.26
N ASN A 79 8.12 14.33 -13.52
CA ASN A 79 8.88 13.18 -14.00
C ASN A 79 7.94 12.06 -14.49
N ASN A 80 7.81 11.95 -15.81
CA ASN A 80 6.89 11.00 -16.46
C ASN A 80 7.22 9.53 -16.19
N ASN A 81 8.51 9.17 -16.13
CA ASN A 81 8.93 7.80 -15.83
C ASN A 81 8.59 7.42 -14.39
N GLN A 82 8.81 8.37 -13.46
CA GLN A 82 8.42 8.20 -12.07
C GLN A 82 6.90 8.07 -11.93
N ALA A 83 6.13 8.89 -12.62
CA ALA A 83 4.68 8.84 -12.57
C ALA A 83 4.12 7.52 -13.10
N LEU A 84 4.67 6.97 -14.19
CA LEU A 84 4.29 5.67 -14.75
C LEU A 84 4.58 4.51 -13.78
N LEU A 85 5.79 4.45 -13.24
CA LEU A 85 6.20 3.39 -12.31
C LEU A 85 5.42 3.46 -11.00
N SER A 86 5.26 4.65 -10.42
CA SER A 86 4.45 4.87 -9.21
C SER A 86 3.00 4.45 -9.45
N THR A 87 2.37 4.86 -10.57
CA THR A 87 1.00 4.46 -10.92
C THR A 87 0.86 2.95 -11.06
N GLY A 88 1.80 2.29 -11.74
CA GLY A 88 1.81 0.82 -11.89
C GLY A 88 1.99 0.07 -10.57
N CYS A 89 2.89 0.54 -9.71
CA CYS A 89 3.10 -0.02 -8.37
C CYS A 89 1.88 0.19 -7.46
N HIS A 90 1.24 1.37 -7.51
CA HIS A 90 0.04 1.60 -6.73
C HIS A 90 -1.14 0.77 -7.23
N ALA A 91 -1.31 0.62 -8.54
CA ALA A 91 -2.34 -0.22 -9.12
C ALA A 91 -2.13 -1.71 -8.78
N SER A 92 -0.93 -2.23 -9.00
CA SER A 92 -0.61 -3.64 -8.67
C SER A 92 -0.70 -3.93 -7.17
N GLY A 93 -0.22 -3.01 -6.32
CA GLY A 93 -0.38 -3.12 -4.87
C GLY A 93 -1.84 -3.08 -4.43
N SER A 94 -2.66 -2.23 -5.05
CA SER A 94 -4.11 -2.20 -4.78
C SER A 94 -4.78 -3.54 -5.12
N VAL A 95 -4.45 -4.14 -6.26
CA VAL A 95 -4.98 -5.44 -6.66
C VAL A 95 -4.52 -6.54 -5.71
N ALA A 96 -3.23 -6.59 -5.37
CA ALA A 96 -2.69 -7.58 -4.43
C ALA A 96 -3.32 -7.46 -3.04
N LEU A 97 -3.56 -6.23 -2.56
CA LEU A 97 -4.24 -5.98 -1.28
C LEU A 97 -5.73 -6.33 -1.33
N LEU A 98 -6.40 -6.19 -2.48
CA LEU A 98 -7.76 -6.70 -2.66
C LEU A 98 -7.80 -8.22 -2.50
N PHE A 99 -6.89 -8.94 -3.15
CA PHE A 99 -6.78 -10.40 -2.97
C PHE A 99 -6.48 -10.77 -1.52
N PHE A 100 -5.57 -10.04 -0.86
CA PHE A 100 -5.31 -10.23 0.57
C PHE A 100 -6.57 -10.06 1.43
N LEU A 101 -7.41 -9.07 1.13
CA LEU A 101 -8.65 -8.81 1.86
C LEU A 101 -9.70 -9.91 1.64
N PHE A 102 -9.89 -10.38 0.40
CA PHE A 102 -10.93 -11.36 0.08
C PHE A 102 -10.56 -12.80 0.41
N GLU A 103 -9.32 -13.19 0.11
CA GLU A 103 -8.84 -14.57 0.32
C GLU A 103 -8.25 -14.77 1.73
N GLN A 104 -8.27 -13.72 2.56
CA GLN A 104 -7.77 -13.73 3.94
C GLN A 104 -6.35 -14.33 4.07
N TRP A 105 -5.46 -13.89 3.19
CA TRP A 105 -4.10 -14.41 3.10
C TRP A 105 -3.30 -14.21 4.39
N THR A 106 -2.33 -15.09 4.62
CA THR A 106 -1.50 -15.05 5.84
C THR A 106 -0.78 -13.72 6.01
N CYS A 107 -0.63 -13.28 7.26
CA CYS A 107 -0.14 -11.96 7.64
C CYS A 107 1.31 -11.72 7.19
N SER A 108 2.07 -12.80 6.95
CA SER A 108 3.40 -12.76 6.35
C SER A 108 3.38 -12.25 4.90
N ILE A 109 2.34 -12.57 4.13
CA ILE A 109 2.22 -12.15 2.72
C ILE A 109 2.06 -10.62 2.60
N TYR A 110 1.46 -9.97 3.60
CA TYR A 110 1.37 -8.51 3.64
C TYR A 110 2.75 -7.84 3.60
N TRP A 111 3.75 -8.39 4.31
CA TRP A 111 5.11 -7.86 4.32
C TRP A 111 5.80 -7.98 2.96
N TRP A 112 5.53 -9.05 2.21
CA TRP A 112 6.03 -9.24 0.85
C TRP A 112 5.38 -8.25 -0.13
N ILE A 113 4.06 -8.07 -0.04
CA ILE A 113 3.33 -7.09 -0.86
C ILE A 113 3.83 -5.67 -0.57
N PHE A 114 3.99 -5.33 0.72
CA PHE A 114 4.54 -4.05 1.16
C PHE A 114 5.96 -3.82 0.61
N GLY A 115 6.86 -4.79 0.78
CA GLY A 115 8.24 -4.70 0.32
C GLY A 115 8.36 -4.51 -1.20
N PHE A 116 7.59 -5.28 -1.99
CA PHE A 116 7.62 -5.21 -3.45
C PHE A 116 7.06 -3.89 -3.98
N CYS A 117 5.90 -3.45 -3.48
CA CYS A 117 5.27 -2.20 -3.94
C CYS A 117 6.04 -0.95 -3.49
N ARG A 118 6.67 -0.96 -2.31
CA ARG A 118 7.34 0.22 -1.75
C ARG A 118 8.78 0.39 -2.19
N SER A 119 9.51 -0.70 -2.45
CA SER A 119 10.90 -0.61 -2.93
C SER A 119 10.93 0.19 -4.23
N VAL A 120 10.06 -0.15 -5.18
CA VAL A 120 10.01 0.50 -6.48
C VAL A 120 9.60 1.97 -6.38
N SER A 121 8.60 2.33 -5.55
CA SER A 121 8.21 3.75 -5.41
C SER A 121 9.29 4.59 -4.71
N LYS A 122 10.00 4.06 -3.70
CA LYS A 122 11.12 4.77 -3.03
C LYS A 122 12.33 4.98 -3.93
N TYR A 123 12.79 3.94 -4.65
CA TYR A 123 13.94 4.08 -5.57
C TYR A 123 13.72 5.17 -6.63
N VAL A 124 12.46 5.39 -6.98
CA VAL A 124 12.05 6.38 -7.96
C VAL A 124 11.94 7.78 -7.35
N THR A 125 11.54 7.94 -6.08
CA THR A 125 11.43 9.25 -5.41
C THR A 125 12.77 9.83 -4.96
N VAL A 126 13.77 8.99 -4.68
CA VAL A 126 15.11 9.44 -4.23
C VAL A 126 16.04 9.79 -5.41
N ASN A 127 15.78 9.25 -6.60
CA ASN A 127 16.56 9.48 -7.82
C ASN A 127 15.89 10.45 -8.81
N ALA A 128 14.85 11.17 -8.37
CA ALA A 128 14.13 12.17 -9.17
C ALA A 128 14.61 13.59 -8.87
#